data_AF-B7K8B3-F1
#
_entry.id   AF-B7K8B3-F1
#
_cell.length_a   1.000
_cell.length_b   1.000
_cell.length_c   1.000
_cell.angle_alpha   90.00
_cell.angle_beta   90.00
_cell.angle_gamma   90.00
#
_symmetry.space_group_name_H-M   'P 1'
#
loop_
_entity.id
_entity.type
_entity.pdbx_description
1 polymer ?
#
loop_
_entity_poly.entity_id
_entity_poly.type
_entity_poly.pdbx_seq_one_letter_code
_entity_poly.pdbx_strand_id
1 'polypeptide(L)' 'MTWKMKHLCCAIWQYLNQPIERGDSRSVWKISRFWYLYKIQFLETCLIKDINSESHYTQ' A
#
# COMPACT_ATOMS: atom_id res chain seq x y z
N MET A 1 8.11 -14.64 11.65
CA MET A 1 7.12 -13.87 12.44
C MET A 1 7.22 -12.34 12.25
N THR A 2 8.39 -11.79 11.94
CA THR A 2 8.67 -10.33 11.91
C THR A 2 8.11 -9.56 10.71
N TRP A 3 7.95 -10.20 9.55
CA TRP A 3 7.50 -9.51 8.32
C TRP A 3 6.05 -9.03 8.37
N LYS A 4 5.15 -9.82 8.98
CA LYS A 4 3.73 -9.47 9.13
C LYS A 4 3.53 -8.26 10.05
N MET A 5 4.30 -8.19 11.16
CA MET A 5 4.30 -7.04 12.06
C MET A 5 4.79 -5.77 11.36
N LYS A 6 5.88 -5.86 10.59
CA LYS A 6 6.41 -4.72 9.83
C LYS A 6 5.38 -4.17 8.84
N HIS A 7 4.67 -5.07 8.15
CA HIS A 7 3.64 -4.68 7.19
C HIS A 7 2.43 -4.00 7.86
N LEU A 8 2.05 -4.50 9.04
CA LEU A 8 0.96 -3.91 9.82
C LEU A 8 1.35 -2.51 10.34
N CYS A 9 2.56 -2.34 10.86
CA CYS A 9 3.06 -1.04 11.30
C CYS A 9 3.15 -0.04 10.14
N CYS A 10 3.59 -0.45 8.96
CA CYS A 10 3.59 0.40 7.76
C CYS A 10 2.17 0.83 7.35
N ALA A 11 1.20 -0.09 7.37
CA ALA A 11 -0.18 0.22 7.04
C ALA A 11 -0.80 1.21 8.05
N ILE A 12 -0.53 1.02 9.35
CA ILE A 12 -0.97 1.92 10.41
C ILE A 12 -0.31 3.30 10.27
N TRP A 13 0.98 3.35 9.95
CA TRP A 13 1.71 4.60 9.72
C TRP A 13 1.13 5.37 8.52
N GLN A 14 0.84 4.70 7.41
CA GLN A 14 0.23 5.33 6.24
C GLN A 14 -1.21 5.79 6.49
N TYR A 15 -1.95 5.10 7.36
CA TYR A 15 -3.27 5.54 7.78
C TYR A 15 -3.22 6.80 8.64
N LEU A 16 -2.32 6.85 9.62
CA LEU A 16 -2.16 7.99 10.53
C LEU A 16 -1.54 9.20 9.84
N ASN A 17 -0.66 8.97 8.87
CA ASN A 17 0.03 10.02 8.12
C ASN A 17 -0.70 10.42 6.82
N GLN A 18 -2.02 10.28 6.78
CA GLN A 18 -2.81 10.75 5.65
C GLN A 18 -2.68 12.28 5.50
N PRO A 19 -2.36 12.80 4.31
CA PRO A 19 -2.22 14.24 4.10
C PRO A 19 -3.56 14.94 4.33
N ILE A 20 -3.59 15.86 5.29
CA ILE A 20 -4.79 16.62 5.69
C ILE A 20 -5.14 17.71 4.66
N GLU A 21 -4.15 18.15 3.87
CA GLU A 21 -4.27 19.28 2.96
C GLU A 21 -3.84 18.90 1.53
N ARG A 22 -4.82 18.80 0.63
CA ARG A 22 -4.83 19.32 -0.76
C ARG A 22 -5.99 18.68 -1.52
N GLY A 23 -7.07 19.44 -1.64
CA GLY A 23 -7.94 19.58 -2.82
C GLY A 23 -8.65 18.37 -3.44
N ASP A 24 -8.08 17.17 -3.44
CA ASP A 24 -8.57 16.02 -4.22
C ASP A 24 -8.36 14.65 -3.53
N SER A 25 -7.44 14.55 -2.58
CA SER A 25 -7.28 13.33 -1.79
C SER A 25 -8.32 13.28 -0.68
N ARG A 26 -9.51 12.74 -1.01
CA ARG A 26 -10.60 12.46 -0.07
C ARG A 26 -10.06 11.58 1.06
N SER A 27 -9.64 12.20 2.16
CA SER A 27 -9.08 11.53 3.34
C SER A 27 -10.02 10.41 3.78
N VAL A 28 -9.49 9.19 3.79
CA VAL A 28 -10.30 7.99 3.98
C VAL A 28 -10.30 7.64 5.47
N TRP A 29 -11.05 8.43 6.23
CA TRP A 29 -11.26 8.24 7.67
C TRP A 29 -12.05 6.97 8.01
N LYS A 30 -12.72 6.37 7.02
CA LYS A 30 -13.34 5.05 7.17
C LYS A 30 -12.26 3.97 7.01
N ILE A 31 -11.88 3.36 8.13
CA ILE A 31 -10.90 2.25 8.19
C ILE A 31 -11.21 1.16 7.15
N SER A 32 -12.48 0.80 6.95
CA SER A 32 -12.89 -0.21 5.95
C SER A 32 -12.55 0.19 4.51
N ARG A 33 -12.77 1.46 4.16
CA ARG A 33 -12.43 2.00 2.83
C ARG A 33 -10.93 2.17 2.68
N PHE A 34 -10.22 2.53 3.74
CA PHE A 34 -8.76 2.60 3.72
C PHE A 34 -8.15 1.21 3.50
N TRP A 35 -8.61 0.20 4.23
CA TRP A 35 -8.11 -1.17 4.10
C TRP A 35 -8.35 -1.74 2.69
N TYR A 36 -9.51 -1.43 2.10
CA TYR A 36 -9.83 -1.81 0.73
C TYR A 36 -8.85 -1.19 -0.28
N LEU A 37 -8.61 0.12 -0.18
CA LEU A 37 -7.66 0.82 -1.07
C LEU A 37 -6.22 0.38 -0.84
N TYR A 38 -5.79 0.21 0.41
CA TYR A 38 -4.48 -0.29 0.77
C TYR A 38 -4.22 -1.68 0.18
N LYS A 39 -5.22 -2.56 0.20
CA LYS A 39 -5.12 -3.89 -0.40
C LYS A 39 -4.92 -3.83 -1.91
N ILE A 40 -5.64 -2.94 -2.61
CA ILE A 40 -5.48 -2.73 -4.05
C ILE A 40 -4.05 -2.28 -4.35
N GLN A 41 -3.59 -1.21 -3.69
CA GLN A 41 -2.24 -0.66 -3.90
C GLN A 41 -1.14 -1.69 -3.58
N PHE A 42 -1.34 -2.51 -2.55
CA PHE A 42 -0.43 -3.59 -2.23
C PHE A 42 -0.35 -4.63 -3.34
N LEU A 43 -1.50 -5.06 -3.87
CA LEU A 43 -1.56 -6.02 -4.98
C LEU A 43 -0.92 -5.47 -6.25
N GLU A 44 -1.17 -4.21 -6.59
CA GLU A 44 -0.54 -3.51 -7.71
C GLU A 44 0.99 -3.47 -7.56
N THR A 45 1.48 -3.17 -6.35
CA THR A 45 2.92 -3.15 -6.08
C THR A 45 3.54 -4.55 -6.21
N CYS A 46 2.85 -5.58 -5.74
CA CYS A 46 3.28 -6.97 -5.92
C CYS A 46 3.31 -7.37 -7.40
N LEU A 47 2.28 -6.99 -8.17
CA LEU A 47 2.19 -7.30 -9.59
C LEU A 47 3.33 -6.62 -10.38
N ILE A 48 3.60 -5.33 -10.14
CA ILE A 48 4.71 -4.60 -10.77
C ILE A 48 6.05 -5.25 -10.41
N LYS A 49 6.22 -5.66 -9.15
CA LYS A 49 7.46 -6.32 -8.70
C LYS A 49 7.66 -7.67 -9.38
N ASP A 50 6.59 -8.43 -9.59
CA ASP A 50 6.62 -9.72 -10.27
C ASP A 50 7.02 -9.56 -11.75
N ILE A 51 6.39 -8.63 -12.46
CA ILE A 51 6.73 -8.26 -13.85
C ILE A 51 8.20 -7.86 -13.96
N ASN A 52 8.68 -6.98 -13.07
CA ASN A 52 10.08 -6.53 -13.06
C ASN A 52 11.06 -7.65 -12.71
N SER A 53 10.62 -8.65 -11.95
CA SER A 53 11.46 -9.81 -11.65
C SER A 53 11.59 -10.73 -12.86
N GLU A 54 10.51 -10.93 -13.63
CA GLU A 54 10.50 -11.76 -14.83
C GLU A 54 11.35 -11.16 -15.97
N SER A 55 11.36 -9.83 -16.10
CA SER A 55 12.27 -9.12 -17.03
C SER A 55 13.75 -9.25 -16.66
N HIS A 56 14.06 -9.52 -15.39
CA HIS A 56 15.44 -9.62 -14.90
C HIS A 56 16.09 -10.98 -15.20
N TYR A 57 15.31 -12.00 -15.59
CA TYR A 57 15.78 -13.34 -15.95
C TYR A 57 15.84 -13.57 -17.47
N THR A 58 15.41 -12.59 -18.28
CA THR A 58 15.40 -12.67 -19.75
C THR A 58 16.45 -11.78 -20.43
N GLN A 59 17.31 -11.10 -19.67
CA GLN A 59 18.54 -10.43 -20.14
C GLN A 59 19.79 -11.24 -19.79
#